data_AF-A0A2A9KKR7-F1
#
_entry.id   AF-A0A2A9KKR7-F1
#
_cell.length_a   1.000
_cell.length_b   1.000
_cell.length_c   1.000
_cell.angle_alpha   90.00
_cell.angle_beta   90.00
_cell.angle_gamma   90.00
#
_symmetry.space_group_name_H-M   'P 1'
#
loop_
_entity.id
_entity.type
_entity.pdbx_description
1 polymer ?
#
loop_
_entity_poly.entity_id
_entity_poly.type
_entity_poly.pdbx_seq_one_letter_code
_entity_poly.pdbx_strand_id
1 'polypeptide(L)'
;MRFITFTIFISIVALLTGCASSYQPRGLGGGFGETQLDTNVFSVSFRGNAYTPSEQAEEMALLRSAELTLKNGFTHFVIIDAQAREQRSSFTTPTYTETDASANSLGSSTYGSASSTTYAGQTFVMSKPRKTNTIMLFKSKPDISGMVYDASFLCDSLGKKYKVACGLS
;
A
#
# COMPACT_ATOMS: atom_id res chain seq x y z
N MET A 1 2.81 -0.68 41.87
CA MET A 1 2.66 0.35 40.80
C MET A 1 3.69 0.27 39.67
N ARG A 2 4.72 -0.60 39.71
CA ARG A 2 5.74 -0.76 38.63
C ARG A 2 5.38 -1.77 37.52
N PHE A 3 4.32 -2.56 37.72
CA PHE A 3 3.88 -3.57 36.74
C PHE A 3 2.82 -3.04 35.75
N ILE A 4 2.08 -1.99 36.11
CA ILE A 4 1.01 -1.42 35.26
C ILE A 4 1.60 -0.61 34.10
N THR A 5 2.74 0.04 34.31
CA THR A 5 3.47 0.78 33.28
C THR A 5 4.09 -0.11 32.20
N PHE A 6 4.45 -1.35 32.54
CA PHE A 6 5.02 -2.31 31.58
C PHE A 6 3.95 -2.84 30.60
N THR A 7 2.71 -3.02 31.07
CA THR A 7 1.58 -3.49 30.26
C THR A 7 1.10 -2.45 29.24
N ILE A 8 1.23 -1.16 29.56
CA ILE A 8 0.88 -0.04 28.66
C ILE A 8 1.90 0.08 27.52
N PHE A 9 3.19 -0.15 27.79
CA PHE A 9 4.24 -0.06 26.78
C PHE A 9 4.14 -1.19 25.74
N ILE A 10 3.73 -2.40 26.16
CA ILE A 10 3.51 -3.55 25.26
C ILE A 10 2.25 -3.36 24.38
N SER A 11 1.22 -2.66 24.86
CA SER A 11 0.01 -2.38 24.07
C SER A 11 0.23 -1.36 22.95
N ILE A 12 1.17 -0.42 23.11
CA ILE A 12 1.51 0.57 22.07
C ILE A 12 2.33 -0.05 20.94
N VAL A 13 3.21 -1.02 21.22
CA VAL A 13 4.04 -1.69 20.19
C VAL A 13 3.21 -2.59 19.27
N ALA A 14 2.07 -3.11 19.73
CA ALA A 14 1.20 -3.98 18.93
C ALA A 14 0.45 -3.24 17.78
N LEU A 15 0.39 -1.91 17.81
CA LEU A 15 -0.32 -1.09 16.81
C LEU A 15 0.54 -0.66 15.62
N LEU A 16 1.84 -0.99 15.60
CA LEU A 16 2.77 -0.62 14.52
C LEU A 16 3.00 -1.73 13.49
N THR A 17 2.14 -2.73 13.43
CA THR A 17 2.25 -3.80 12.41
C THR A 17 1.83 -3.28 11.03
N GLY A 18 2.76 -2.62 10.36
CA GLY A 18 2.78 -2.36 8.92
C GLY A 18 2.10 -1.07 8.48
N CYS A 19 2.89 -0.07 8.07
CA CYS A 19 2.40 1.07 7.28
C CYS A 19 1.92 0.69 5.87
N ALA A 20 1.68 -0.60 5.58
CA ALA A 20 1.10 -1.06 4.33
C ALA A 20 -0.41 -0.80 4.29
N SER A 21 -1.00 -0.70 3.10
CA SER A 21 -2.44 -0.48 2.96
C SER A 21 -3.21 -1.68 3.51
N SER A 22 -4.06 -1.44 4.50
CA SER A 22 -4.98 -2.45 5.00
C SER A 22 -6.02 -2.82 3.94
N TYR A 23 -6.62 -4.00 4.09
CA TYR A 23 -7.75 -4.42 3.28
C TYR A 23 -9.00 -3.64 3.70
N GLN A 24 -9.32 -2.59 2.96
CA GLN A 24 -10.43 -1.68 3.24
C GLN A 24 -10.96 -1.05 1.94
N PRO A 25 -12.20 -0.54 1.92
CA PRO A 25 -12.69 0.28 0.82
C PRO A 25 -11.77 1.48 0.56
N ARG A 26 -11.67 1.91 -0.70
CA ARG A 26 -10.77 2.98 -1.13
C ARG A 26 -10.93 4.25 -0.29
N GLY A 27 -9.84 4.67 0.35
CA GLY A 27 -9.70 5.93 1.07
C GLY A 27 -8.34 6.63 0.82
N LEU A 28 -7.97 7.54 1.72
CA LEU A 28 -6.73 8.34 1.60
C LEU A 28 -5.45 7.48 1.63
N GLY A 29 -5.47 6.37 2.38
CA GLY A 29 -4.35 5.44 2.53
C GLY A 29 -4.30 4.31 1.49
N GLY A 30 -5.18 4.32 0.49
CA GLY A 30 -5.36 3.20 -0.45
C GLY A 30 -6.61 2.38 -0.15
N GLY A 31 -6.66 1.16 -0.68
CA GLY A 31 -7.77 0.23 -0.51
C GLY A 31 -8.33 -0.31 -1.83
N PHE A 32 -9.32 -1.19 -1.70
CA PHE A 32 -10.01 -1.82 -2.82
C PHE A 32 -11.19 -0.97 -3.32
N GLY A 33 -11.59 -1.18 -4.57
CA GLY A 33 -12.80 -0.63 -5.14
C GLY A 33 -13.22 -1.42 -6.36
N GLU A 34 -14.52 -1.49 -6.60
CA GLU A 34 -15.10 -2.28 -7.68
C GLU A 34 -16.07 -1.45 -8.52
N THR A 35 -16.28 -1.86 -9.77
CA THR A 35 -17.24 -1.27 -10.68
C THR A 35 -17.84 -2.38 -11.52
N GLN A 36 -19.17 -2.48 -11.51
CA GLN A 36 -19.86 -3.43 -12.38
C GLN A 36 -19.81 -2.91 -13.82
N LEU A 37 -19.30 -3.72 -14.74
CA LEU A 37 -19.22 -3.41 -16.16
C LEU A 37 -20.35 -4.09 -16.95
N ASP A 38 -20.79 -5.25 -16.50
CA ASP A 38 -21.91 -6.01 -17.05
C ASP A 38 -22.55 -6.88 -15.95
N THR A 39 -23.61 -7.61 -16.30
CA THR A 39 -24.38 -8.51 -15.41
C THR A 39 -23.49 -9.48 -14.64
N ASN A 40 -22.46 -10.03 -15.29
CA ASN A 40 -21.48 -10.94 -14.68
C ASN A 40 -20.03 -10.49 -14.86
N VAL A 41 -19.78 -9.20 -15.16
CA VAL A 41 -18.43 -8.66 -15.39
C VAL A 41 -18.18 -7.47 -14.47
N PHE A 42 -17.05 -7.50 -13.76
CA PHE A 42 -16.67 -6.47 -12.80
C PHE A 42 -15.21 -6.04 -12.98
N SER A 43 -14.94 -4.75 -12.85
CA SER A 43 -13.59 -4.23 -12.67
C SER A 43 -13.30 -4.11 -11.18
N VAL A 44 -12.28 -4.81 -10.70
CA VAL A 44 -11.82 -4.80 -9.32
C VAL A 44 -10.44 -4.16 -9.26
N SER A 45 -10.26 -3.16 -8.40
CA SER A 45 -8.99 -2.45 -8.27
C SER A 45 -8.53 -2.38 -6.83
N PHE A 46 -7.22 -2.50 -6.61
CA PHE A 46 -6.58 -2.23 -5.33
C PHE A 46 -5.51 -1.15 -5.50
N ARG A 47 -5.47 -0.18 -4.58
CA ARG A 47 -4.41 0.83 -4.49
C ARG A 47 -3.64 0.64 -3.19
N GLY A 48 -2.35 0.35 -3.32
CA GLY A 48 -1.40 0.37 -2.21
C GLY A 48 -0.82 1.76 -1.98
N ASN A 49 -0.26 1.96 -0.79
CA ASN A 49 0.55 3.13 -0.45
C ASN A 49 2.05 2.85 -0.70
N ALA A 50 2.92 3.77 -0.30
CA ALA A 50 4.36 3.69 -0.58
C ALA A 50 5.09 2.53 0.13
N TYR A 51 4.44 1.91 1.12
CA TYR A 51 4.97 0.79 1.90
C TYR A 51 4.33 -0.54 1.50
N THR A 52 3.39 -0.53 0.56
CA THR A 52 2.71 -1.73 0.08
C THR A 52 3.50 -2.32 -1.09
N PRO A 53 4.01 -3.56 -1.01
CA PRO A 53 4.67 -4.19 -2.15
C PRO A 53 3.66 -4.49 -3.26
N SER A 54 4.14 -4.49 -4.51
CA SER A 54 3.31 -4.72 -5.70
C SER A 54 2.61 -6.08 -5.67
N GLU A 55 3.28 -7.12 -5.15
CA GLU A 55 2.73 -8.46 -4.95
C GLU A 55 1.56 -8.46 -3.96
N GLN A 56 1.70 -7.76 -2.83
CA GLN A 56 0.58 -7.61 -1.88
C GLN A 56 -0.60 -6.89 -2.53
N ALA A 57 -0.37 -5.85 -3.34
CA ALA A 57 -1.46 -5.18 -4.05
C ALA A 57 -2.19 -6.11 -5.05
N GLU A 58 -1.47 -7.06 -5.64
CA GLU A 58 -2.03 -8.05 -6.56
C GLU A 58 -2.88 -9.09 -5.83
N GLU A 59 -2.35 -9.63 -4.74
CA GLU A 59 -3.10 -10.56 -3.90
C GLU A 59 -4.35 -9.92 -3.30
N MET A 60 -4.28 -8.65 -2.88
CA MET A 60 -5.44 -7.93 -2.36
C MET A 60 -6.51 -7.69 -3.44
N ALA A 61 -6.10 -7.39 -4.68
CA ALA A 61 -7.03 -7.30 -5.80
C ALA A 61 -7.68 -8.66 -6.10
N LEU A 62 -6.90 -9.75 -6.03
CA LEU A 62 -7.39 -11.11 -6.25
C LEU A 62 -8.35 -11.58 -5.14
N LEU A 63 -8.02 -11.29 -3.88
CA LEU A 63 -8.91 -11.52 -2.74
C LEU A 63 -10.24 -10.78 -2.92
N ARG A 64 -10.20 -9.51 -3.33
CA ARG A 64 -11.42 -8.74 -3.58
C ARG A 64 -12.26 -9.33 -4.71
N SER A 65 -11.62 -9.81 -5.78
CA SER A 65 -12.31 -10.52 -6.86
C SER A 65 -13.03 -11.77 -6.36
N ALA A 66 -12.40 -12.55 -5.48
CA ALA A 66 -13.00 -13.73 -4.87
C ALA A 66 -14.21 -13.36 -3.99
N GLU A 67 -14.07 -12.37 -3.12
CA GLU A 67 -15.20 -11.87 -2.29
C GLU A 67 -16.36 -11.40 -3.13
N LEU A 68 -16.09 -10.61 -4.18
CA LEU A 68 -17.13 -10.09 -5.06
C LEU A 68 -17.84 -11.23 -5.80
N THR A 69 -17.11 -12.27 -6.20
CA THR A 69 -17.66 -13.47 -6.84
C THR A 69 -18.65 -14.18 -5.91
N LEU A 70 -18.22 -14.47 -4.68
CA LEU A 70 -19.06 -15.14 -3.69
C LEU A 70 -20.27 -14.29 -3.31
N LYS A 71 -20.07 -12.98 -3.10
CA LYS A 71 -21.15 -12.04 -2.74
C LYS A 71 -22.26 -11.98 -3.80
N ASN A 72 -21.93 -12.16 -5.08
CA ASN A 72 -22.91 -12.18 -6.16
C ASN A 72 -23.51 -13.57 -6.42
N GLY A 73 -23.24 -14.57 -5.58
CA GLY A 73 -23.78 -15.93 -5.70
C GLY A 73 -23.14 -16.76 -6.81
N PHE A 74 -21.92 -16.41 -7.22
CA PHE A 74 -21.10 -17.18 -8.16
C PHE A 74 -20.01 -17.95 -7.40
N THR A 75 -19.42 -18.95 -8.06
CA THR A 75 -18.43 -19.85 -7.43
C THR A 75 -17.04 -19.68 -8.02
N HIS A 76 -16.97 -19.32 -9.31
CA HIS A 76 -15.74 -19.20 -10.06
C HIS A 76 -15.68 -17.84 -10.75
N PHE A 77 -14.45 -17.37 -11.00
CA PHE A 77 -14.23 -16.23 -11.88
C PHE A 77 -12.99 -16.42 -12.72
N VAL A 78 -12.90 -15.64 -13.78
CA VAL A 78 -11.74 -15.60 -14.67
C VAL A 78 -11.32 -14.15 -14.82
N ILE A 79 -10.03 -13.88 -14.93
CA ILE A 79 -9.52 -12.55 -15.20
C ILE A 79 -9.44 -12.39 -16.71
N ILE A 80 -10.26 -11.51 -17.28
CA ILE A 80 -10.32 -11.25 -18.73
C ILE A 80 -9.42 -10.08 -19.16
N ASP A 81 -9.09 -9.19 -18.22
CA ASP A 81 -8.09 -8.13 -18.42
C ASP A 81 -7.40 -7.82 -17.08
N ALA A 82 -6.12 -7.49 -17.12
CA ALA A 82 -5.32 -7.17 -15.93
C ALA A 82 -4.38 -6.00 -16.23
N GLN A 83 -4.40 -5.01 -15.35
CA GLN A 83 -3.58 -3.81 -15.46
C GLN A 83 -2.83 -3.55 -14.16
N ALA A 84 -1.52 -3.34 -14.28
CA ALA A 84 -0.66 -2.93 -13.19
C ALA A 84 -0.11 -1.53 -13.48
N ARG A 85 -0.18 -0.63 -12.49
CA ARG A 85 0.39 0.71 -12.57
C ARG A 85 1.12 1.03 -11.29
N GLU A 86 2.29 1.64 -11.41
CA GLU A 86 3.01 2.23 -10.28
C GLU A 86 2.94 3.75 -10.38
N GLN A 87 2.49 4.40 -9.32
CA GLN A 87 2.60 5.86 -9.19
C GLN A 87 3.87 6.19 -8.42
N ARG A 88 4.87 6.74 -9.11
CA ARG A 88 6.12 7.19 -8.51
C ARG A 88 6.06 8.68 -8.21
N SER A 89 6.54 9.06 -7.03
CA SER A 89 6.70 10.45 -6.60
C SER A 89 8.07 10.59 -5.95
N SER A 90 8.76 11.70 -6.17
CA SER A 90 10.05 11.97 -5.53
C SER A 90 9.98 13.24 -4.70
N PHE A 91 10.66 13.25 -3.56
CA PHE A 91 10.84 14.43 -2.72
C PHE A 91 12.33 14.65 -2.47
N THR A 92 12.83 15.85 -2.74
CA THR A 92 14.26 16.20 -2.57
C THR A 92 14.37 17.16 -1.40
N THR A 93 15.17 16.83 -0.39
CA THR A 93 15.45 17.77 0.70
C THR A 93 16.28 18.94 0.19
N PRO A 94 16.07 20.17 0.71
CA PRO A 94 16.86 21.31 0.27
C PRO A 94 18.33 21.16 0.69
N THR A 95 19.23 21.63 -0.17
CA THR A 95 20.64 21.85 0.19
C THR A 95 20.72 23.06 1.12
N TYR A 96 21.50 22.95 2.20
CA TYR A 96 21.73 24.07 3.13
C TYR A 96 23.22 24.24 3.42
N THR A 97 23.62 25.46 3.76
CA THR A 97 25.00 25.80 4.10
C THR A 97 25.02 26.44 5.48
N GLU A 98 25.86 25.90 6.36
CA GLU A 98 26.16 26.49 7.67
C GLU A 98 27.46 27.28 7.56
N THR A 99 27.45 28.54 7.98
CA THR A 99 28.63 29.41 7.97
C THR A 99 28.93 29.89 9.38
N ASP A 100 30.06 29.45 9.93
CA ASP A 100 30.60 29.91 11.20
C ASP A 100 31.55 31.08 10.95
N ALA A 101 31.23 32.24 11.50
CA ALA A 101 32.08 33.43 11.43
C ALA A 101 32.58 33.82 12.82
N SER A 102 33.87 34.12 12.94
CA SER A 102 34.50 34.63 14.15
C SER A 102 35.24 35.93 13.85
N ALA A 103 35.23 36.87 14.79
CA ALA A 103 35.96 38.13 14.66
C ALA A 103 36.67 38.47 15.98
N ASN A 104 37.95 38.79 15.88
CA ASN A 104 38.81 39.16 16.99
C ASN A 104 39.35 40.56 16.76
N SER A 105 39.33 41.39 17.80
CA SER A 105 39.85 42.76 17.74
C SER A 105 41.11 42.90 18.60
N LEU A 106 42.16 43.48 18.04
CA LEU A 106 43.43 43.76 18.73
C LEU A 106 43.84 45.20 18.40
N GLY A 107 43.85 46.08 19.42
CA GLY A 107 44.11 47.50 19.24
C GLY A 107 43.06 48.16 18.33
N SER A 108 43.51 48.87 17.29
CA SER A 108 42.65 49.51 16.28
C SER A 108 42.33 48.62 15.07
N SER A 109 42.68 47.33 15.11
CA SER A 109 42.47 46.38 14.00
C SER A 109 41.49 45.27 14.37
N THR A 110 40.59 44.92 13.45
CA THR A 110 39.64 43.81 13.57
C THR A 110 39.93 42.76 12.49
N TYR A 111 40.11 41.51 12.91
CA TYR A 111 40.34 40.36 12.03
C TYR A 111 39.14 39.42 12.11
N GLY A 112 38.62 39.00 10.96
CA GLY A 112 37.52 38.04 10.87
C GLY A 112 37.96 36.77 10.13
N SER A 113 37.43 35.63 10.54
CA SER A 113 37.45 34.39 9.76
C SER A 113 36.02 33.87 9.59
N ALA A 114 35.74 33.24 8.45
CA ALA A 114 34.50 32.53 8.23
C ALA A 114 34.79 31.17 7.61
N SER A 115 34.07 30.14 8.05
CA SER A 115 34.14 28.78 7.53
C SER A 115 32.73 28.32 7.19
N SER A 116 32.54 27.79 5.98
CA SER A 116 31.24 27.34 5.50
C SER A 116 31.24 25.84 5.21
N THR A 117 30.24 25.11 5.72
CA THR A 117 29.99 23.69 5.43
C THR A 117 28.67 23.56 4.68
N THR A 118 28.68 22.93 3.49
CA THR A 118 27.47 22.75 2.67
C THR A 118 26.99 21.30 2.72
N TYR A 119 25.72 21.11 3.04
CA TYR A 119 25.04 19.82 3.13
C TYR A 119 24.09 19.67 1.94
N ALA A 120 24.40 18.71 1.05
CA ALA A 120 23.59 18.43 -0.12
C ALA A 120 22.25 17.78 0.25
N GLY A 121 21.20 18.14 -0.48
CA GLY A 121 19.91 17.47 -0.42
C GLY A 121 19.96 15.99 -0.83
N GLN A 122 19.00 15.20 -0.33
CA GLN A 122 18.78 13.80 -0.70
C GLN A 122 17.41 13.65 -1.38
N THR A 123 17.34 12.82 -2.41
CA THR A 123 16.10 12.53 -3.14
C THR A 123 15.52 11.20 -2.70
N PHE A 124 14.29 11.23 -2.17
CA PHE A 124 13.53 10.05 -1.76
C PHE A 124 12.45 9.73 -2.80
N VAL A 125 12.46 8.52 -3.36
CA VAL A 125 11.46 8.05 -4.32
C VAL A 125 10.45 7.13 -3.63
N MET A 126 9.16 7.45 -3.78
CA MET A 126 8.03 6.72 -3.23
C MET A 126 7.24 6.08 -4.38
N SER A 127 6.99 4.77 -4.32
CA SER A 127 6.20 4.04 -5.34
C SER A 127 4.91 3.49 -4.73
N LYS A 128 3.77 3.85 -5.31
CA LYS A 128 2.44 3.39 -4.89
C LYS A 128 1.86 2.44 -5.95
N PRO A 129 1.79 1.13 -5.69
CA PRO A 129 1.26 0.19 -6.66
C PRO A 129 -0.26 0.27 -6.77
N ARG A 130 -0.77 0.06 -7.98
CA ARG A 130 -2.18 -0.10 -8.29
C ARG A 130 -2.35 -1.32 -9.19
N LYS A 131 -3.25 -2.21 -8.81
CA LYS A 131 -3.64 -3.39 -9.58
C LYS A 131 -5.12 -3.28 -9.92
N THR A 132 -5.49 -3.59 -11.16
CA THR A 132 -6.87 -3.59 -11.63
C THR A 132 -7.11 -4.85 -12.45
N ASN A 133 -8.06 -5.68 -12.03
CA ASN A 133 -8.46 -6.90 -12.69
C ASN A 133 -9.89 -6.73 -13.18
N THR A 134 -10.13 -6.97 -14.46
CA THR A 134 -11.48 -7.17 -14.98
C THR A 134 -11.80 -8.65 -14.90
N ILE A 135 -12.83 -9.00 -14.16
CA ILE A 135 -13.24 -10.38 -13.90
C ILE A 135 -14.60 -10.67 -14.50
N MET A 136 -14.77 -11.89 -15.01
CA MET A 136 -16.06 -12.45 -15.39
C MET A 136 -16.42 -13.60 -14.44
N LEU A 137 -17.66 -13.61 -13.95
CA LEU A 137 -18.14 -14.51 -12.92
C LEU A 137 -18.94 -15.69 -13.51
N PHE A 138 -18.83 -16.86 -12.87
CA PHE A 138 -19.46 -18.11 -13.29
C PHE A 138 -20.02 -18.91 -12.11
N LYS A 139 -21.20 -19.54 -12.31
CA LYS A 139 -21.87 -20.34 -11.27
C LYS A 139 -21.24 -21.71 -11.09
N SER A 140 -20.53 -22.19 -12.10
CA SER A 140 -19.74 -23.42 -12.11
C SER A 140 -18.44 -23.16 -12.86
N LYS A 141 -17.47 -24.07 -12.73
CA LYS A 141 -16.22 -23.99 -13.47
C LYS A 141 -16.49 -24.02 -14.99
N PRO A 142 -16.20 -22.94 -15.75
CA PRO A 142 -16.41 -22.92 -17.19
C PRO A 142 -15.35 -23.78 -17.92
N ASP A 143 -15.73 -24.34 -19.06
CA ASP A 143 -14.81 -25.03 -19.97
C ASP A 143 -14.16 -24.02 -20.91
N ILE A 144 -13.08 -23.41 -20.46
CA ILE A 144 -12.29 -22.45 -21.23
C ILE A 144 -10.80 -22.77 -21.13
N SER A 145 -10.05 -22.41 -22.17
CA SER A 145 -8.59 -22.44 -22.12
C SER A 145 -8.11 -21.24 -21.30
N GLY A 146 -7.71 -21.48 -20.05
CA GLY A 146 -7.19 -20.42 -19.18
C GLY A 146 -7.25 -20.76 -17.69
N MET A 147 -6.71 -19.86 -16.88
CA MET A 147 -6.77 -19.97 -15.42
C MET A 147 -8.18 -19.59 -14.95
N VAL A 148 -8.87 -20.55 -14.35
CA VAL A 148 -10.14 -20.34 -13.64
C VAL A 148 -9.86 -20.34 -12.15
N TYR A 149 -10.30 -19.29 -11.46
CA TYR A 149 -10.14 -19.16 -10.04
C TYR A 149 -11.38 -19.66 -9.31
N ASP A 150 -11.16 -20.54 -8.32
CA ASP A 150 -12.18 -20.89 -7.33
C ASP A 150 -12.20 -19.79 -6.25
N ALA A 151 -13.34 -19.11 -6.13
CA ALA A 151 -13.47 -17.99 -5.22
C ALA A 151 -13.42 -18.42 -3.74
N SER A 152 -13.96 -19.59 -3.40
CA SER A 152 -13.92 -20.11 -2.03
C SER A 152 -12.50 -20.45 -1.59
N PHE A 153 -11.73 -21.10 -2.47
CA PHE A 153 -10.33 -21.45 -2.21
C PHE A 153 -9.44 -20.21 -2.03
N LEU A 154 -9.61 -19.20 -2.88
CA LEU A 154 -8.87 -17.95 -2.75
C LEU A 154 -9.24 -17.19 -1.48
N CYS A 155 -10.51 -17.20 -1.11
CA CYS A 155 -10.96 -16.63 0.15
C CYS A 155 -10.38 -17.34 1.36
N ASP A 156 -10.30 -18.67 1.35
CA ASP A 156 -9.71 -19.42 2.45
C ASP A 156 -8.21 -19.20 2.59
N SER A 157 -7.49 -19.08 1.47
CA SER A 157 -6.04 -18.89 1.45
C SER A 157 -5.64 -17.44 1.73
N LEU A 158 -6.12 -16.50 0.92
CA LEU A 158 -5.79 -15.08 1.04
C LEU A 158 -6.55 -14.39 2.17
N GLY A 159 -7.78 -14.80 2.46
CA GLY A 159 -8.55 -14.26 3.59
C GLY A 159 -7.87 -14.56 4.93
N LYS A 160 -7.28 -15.75 5.12
CA LYS A 160 -6.46 -16.05 6.31
C LYS A 160 -5.20 -15.18 6.38
N LYS A 161 -4.49 -15.03 5.25
CA LYS A 161 -3.27 -14.20 5.15
C LYS A 161 -3.56 -12.74 5.54
N TYR A 162 -4.70 -12.20 5.13
CA TYR A 162 -5.08 -10.81 5.33
C TYR A 162 -6.09 -10.57 6.45
N LYS A 163 -6.47 -11.62 7.19
CA LYS A 163 -7.47 -11.59 8.27
C LYS A 163 -8.82 -11.03 7.81
N VAL A 164 -9.23 -11.40 6.61
CA VAL A 164 -10.50 -11.03 5.99
C VAL A 164 -11.44 -12.22 6.00
N ALA A 165 -12.67 -12.02 6.50
CA ALA A 165 -13.72 -13.01 6.43
C ALA A 165 -14.51 -12.82 5.13
N CYS A 166 -14.31 -13.72 4.17
CA CYS A 166 -15.17 -13.79 3.01
C CYS A 166 -16.52 -14.38 3.41
N GLY A 167 -17.59 -13.60 3.30
CA GLY A 167 -18.94 -14.04 3.68
C GLY A 167 -19.97 -13.70 2.63
N LEU A 168 -20.81 -14.69 2.30
CA LEU A 168 -22.19 -14.46 1.89
C LEU A 168 -22.93 -13.91 3.12
N SER A 169 -23.22 -12.61 3.13
CA SER A 169 -24.20 -12.02 4.06
C SER A 169 -25.61 -12.38 3.64
#